data_AF-A0A508TBS5-F1
#
_entry.id   AF-A0A508TBS5-F1
#
_cell.length_a   1.000
_cell.length_b   1.000
_cell.length_c   1.000
_cell.angle_alpha   90.00
_cell.angle_beta   90.00
_cell.angle_gamma   90.00
#
_symmetry.space_group_name_H-M   'P 1'
#
loop_
_entity.id
_entity.type
_entity.pdbx_description
1 polymer ?
#
loop_
_entity_poly.entity_id
_entity_poly.type
_entity_poly.pdbx_seq_one_letter_code
_entity_poly.pdbx_strand_id
1 'polypeptide(L)' 'MRTYYFDGNDGIAIRDRGEVEFANDGDAIAHSMRMASRIRCKNPTGNDDCYVVVINESGEVIHREAVYPAVT' A
#
# COMPACT_ATOMS: atom_id res chain seq x y z
N MET A 1 -9.11 -15.81 8.03
CA MET A 1 -9.06 -14.58 7.22
C MET A 1 -8.46 -13.52 8.11
N ARG A 2 -7.48 -12.76 7.61
CA ARG A 2 -6.82 -11.69 8.37
C ARG A 2 -7.11 -10.36 7.69
N THR A 3 -7.43 -9.36 8.50
CA THR A 3 -7.65 -8.00 8.04
C THR A 3 -6.30 -7.30 7.83
N TYR A 4 -6.15 -6.63 6.68
CA TYR A 4 -4.99 -5.79 6.42
C TYR A 4 -5.38 -4.35 6.09
N TYR A 5 -4.59 -3.40 6.59
CA TYR A 5 -4.77 -1.98 6.35
C TYR A 5 -3.70 -1.46 5.39
N PHE A 6 -4.14 -0.62 4.45
CA PHE A 6 -3.31 0.02 3.45
C PHE A 6 -3.37 1.54 3.65
N ASP A 7 -2.22 2.16 3.93
CA ASP A 7 -2.11 3.63 4.04
C ASP A 7 -1.20 4.13 2.91
N GLY A 8 -1.75 5.04 2.10
CA GLY A 8 -1.04 5.74 1.05
C GLY A 8 -0.69 7.13 1.54
N ASN A 9 0.56 7.35 1.93
CA ASN A 9 1.01 8.67 2.37
C ASN A 9 1.24 9.57 1.13
N ASP A 10 0.17 9.96 0.43
CA ASP A 10 0.23 10.86 -0.74
C ASP A 10 -0.12 12.31 -0.39
N GLY A 11 -0.36 12.62 0.89
CA GLY A 11 -0.79 13.94 1.36
C GLY A 11 -2.22 14.31 0.96
N ILE A 12 -2.93 13.43 0.26
CA ILE A 12 -4.34 13.54 -0.07
C ILE A 12 -5.08 12.55 0.82
N ALA A 13 -6.16 12.99 1.46
CA ALA A 13 -7.00 12.12 2.28
C ALA A 13 -7.82 11.12 1.43
N ILE A 14 -7.23 10.46 0.43
CA ILE A 14 -7.82 9.29 -0.20
C ILE A 14 -7.59 8.12 0.75
N ARG A 15 -8.47 8.08 1.75
CA ARG A 15 -8.76 6.95 2.61
C ARG A 15 -9.29 5.80 1.75
N ASP A 16 -8.43 5.12 1.01
CA ASP A 16 -8.64 3.70 0.71
C ASP A 16 -8.16 2.88 1.93
N ARG A 17 -8.71 3.20 3.11
CA ARG A 17 -8.77 2.23 4.22
C ARG A 17 -9.79 1.15 3.82
N GLY A 18 -9.46 0.40 2.77
CA GLY A 18 -10.14 -0.83 2.44
C GLY A 18 -9.67 -1.85 3.45
N GLU A 19 -10.56 -2.27 4.32
CA GLU A 19 -10.37 -3.52 5.04
C GLU A 19 -10.43 -4.63 4.01
N VAL A 20 -9.27 -5.19 3.63
CA VAL A 20 -9.22 -6.29 2.68
C VAL A 20 -8.75 -7.53 3.41
N GLU A 21 -9.60 -8.54 3.41
CA GLU A 21 -9.27 -9.84 3.98
C GLU A 21 -8.38 -10.61 3.02
N PHE A 22 -7.21 -11.03 3.52
CA PHE A 22 -6.34 -11.96 2.81
C PHE A 22 -6.20 -13.27 3.59
N ALA A 23 -5.88 -14.33 2.85
CA ALA A 23 -5.65 -15.65 3.43
C ALA A 23 -4.30 -15.71 4.17
N ASN A 24 -3.30 -14.99 3.68
CA ASN A 24 -1.95 -14.91 4.26
C ASN A 24 -1.27 -13.57 3.93
N ASP A 25 -0.14 -13.32 4.59
CA ASP A 25 0.66 -12.11 4.45
C ASP A 25 1.18 -11.90 3.02
N GLY A 26 1.53 -12.98 2.32
CA GLY A 26 2.01 -12.93 0.94
C GLY A 26 0.97 -12.41 -0.05
N ASP A 27 -0.30 -12.80 0.12
CA ASP A 27 -1.41 -12.30 -0.69
C ASP A 27 -1.65 -10.79 -0.45
N ALA A 28 -1.52 -10.35 0.80
CA ALA A 28 -1.64 -8.93 1.16
C ALA A 28 -0.50 -8.08 0.55
N ILE A 29 0.73 -8.61 0.55
CA ILE A 29 1.89 -7.98 -0.08
C ILE A 29 1.73 -7.93 -1.60
N ALA A 30 1.27 -9.01 -2.24
CA ALA A 30 1.01 -9.01 -3.68
C ALA A 30 -0.08 -7.99 -4.05
N HIS A 31 -1.05 -7.77 -3.16
CA HIS A 31 -2.06 -6.74 -3.34
C HIS A 31 -1.47 -5.32 -3.24
N SER A 32 -0.59 -5.05 -2.27
CA SER A 32 0.04 -3.72 -2.14
C SER A 32 0.82 -3.33 -3.39
N MET A 33 1.52 -4.27 -4.03
CA MET A 33 2.23 -4.05 -5.30
C MET A 33 1.28 -3.63 -6.45
N ARG A 34 0.10 -4.25 -6.53
CA ARG A 34 -0.93 -3.87 -7.52
C ARG A 34 -1.52 -2.50 -7.22
N MET A 35 -1.73 -2.17 -5.94
CA MET A 35 -2.18 -0.84 -5.52
C MET A 35 -1.15 0.22 -5.88
N ALA A 36 0.12 0.03 -5.51
CA ALA A 36 1.24 0.90 -5.85
C ALA A 36 1.31 1.15 -7.37
N SER A 37 1.22 0.10 -8.17
CA SER A 37 1.20 0.22 -9.63
C SER A 37 0.00 1.03 -10.15
N ARG A 38 -1.20 0.83 -9.59
CA ARG A 38 -2.40 1.61 -9.96
C ARG A 38 -2.29 3.07 -9.58
N ILE A 39 -1.76 3.38 -8.40
CA ILE A 39 -1.53 4.75 -7.93
C ILE A 39 -0.55 5.45 -8.87
N ARG A 40 0.58 4.80 -9.17
CA ARG A 40 1.58 5.31 -10.13
C ARG A 40 0.99 5.54 -11.53
N CYS A 41 0.15 4.64 -12.03
CA CYS A 41 -0.51 4.83 -13.33
C CYS A 41 -1.47 6.03 -13.34
N LYS A 42 -2.16 6.32 -12.22
CA LYS A 42 -3.08 7.46 -12.11
C LYS A 42 -2.35 8.78 -11.95
N ASN A 43 -1.24 8.80 -11.24
CA ASN A 43 -0.40 9.97 -11.05
C ASN A 43 1.08 9.61 -11.29
N PRO A 44 1.59 9.68 -12.54
CA PRO A 44 2.94 9.25 -12.86
C PRO A 44 4.04 10.13 -12.26
N THR A 45 3.74 11.40 -11.97
CA THR A 45 4.67 12.41 -11.44
C THR A 45 4.49 12.63 -9.94
N GLY A 46 4.08 11.60 -9.20
CA GLY A 46 3.85 11.71 -7.76
C GLY A 46 5.14 11.84 -6.96
N ASN A 47 4.98 11.86 -5.64
CA ASN A 47 6.07 12.08 -4.68
C ASN A 47 6.85 10.77 -4.42
N ASP A 48 8.17 10.85 -4.44
CA ASP A 48 9.10 9.74 -4.17
C ASP A 48 8.90 9.09 -2.79
N ASP A 49 8.36 9.85 -1.83
CA ASP A 49 8.05 9.36 -0.47
C ASP A 49 6.64 8.73 -0.32
N CYS A 50 6.02 8.30 -1.43
CA CYS A 50 4.73 7.62 -1.39
C CYS A 50 4.89 6.10 -1.25
N TYR A 51 4.29 5.54 -0.20
CA TYR A 51 4.32 4.11 0.11
C TYR A 51 2.91 3.58 0.35
N VAL A 52 2.71 2.30 0.05
CA VAL A 52 1.58 1.50 0.52
C VAL A 52 2.07 0.66 1.70
N VAL A 53 1.63 1.00 2.91
CA VAL A 53 1.98 0.26 4.12
C VAL A 53 0.99 -0.88 4.33
N VAL A 54 1.46 -2.11 4.58
CA VAL A 54 0.62 -3.26 4.88
C VAL A 54 0.71 -3.56 6.37
N ILE A 55 -0.42 -3.48 7.05
CA ILE A 55 -0.54 -3.71 8.50
C ILE A 55 -1.40 -4.95 8.73
N ASN A 56 -0.96 -5.90 9.55
CA ASN A 56 -1.73 -7.09 9.90
C ASN A 56 -2.81 -6.81 10.96
N GLU A 57 -3.61 -7.82 11.30
CA GLU A 57 -4.69 -7.74 12.29
C GLU A 57 -4.21 -7.38 13.71
N SER A 58 -2.95 -7.67 14.03
CA SER A 58 -2.31 -7.31 15.31
C SER A 58 -1.85 -5.84 15.35
N GLY A 59 -1.97 -5.11 14.23
CA GLY A 59 -1.48 -3.75 14.10
C GLY A 59 0.01 -3.65 13.73
N GLU A 60 0.65 -4.76 13.36
CA GLU A 60 2.07 -4.77 12.98
C GLU A 60 2.24 -4.46 11.50
N VAL A 61 3.20 -3.61 11.18
CA VAL A 61 3.60 -3.35 9.79
C VAL A 61 4.39 -4.54 9.27
N ILE A 62 3.79 -5.30 8.36
CA ILE A 62 4.43 -6.48 7.76
C ILE A 62 5.15 -6.14 6.45
N HIS A 63 4.77 -5.05 5.77
CA HIS A 63 5.40 -4.65 4.51
C HIS A 63 5.23 -3.16 4.22
N ARG A 64 6.16 -2.61 3.45
CA ARG A 64 6.09 -1.24 2.89
C ARG A 64 6.46 -1.30 1.41
N GLU A 65 5.48 -1.04 0.56
CA GLU A 65 5.67 -1.03 -0.89
C GLU A 65 5.85 0.40 -1.38
N ALA A 66 6.96 0.71 -2.06
CA ALA A 66 7.15 2.02 -2.69
C ALA A 66 6.25 2.17 -3.92
N VAL A 67 5.53 3.29 -4.02
CA VAL A 67 4.68 3.59 -5.17
C VAL A 67 5.54 4.02 -6.37
N TYR A 68 6.51 4.89 -6.09
CA TYR A 68 7.43 5.43 -7.08
C TYR A 68 8.83 4.83 -6.89
N PRO A 69 9.56 4.59 -7.98
CA PRO A 69 10.96 4.21 -7.88
C PRO A 69 11.74 5.35 -7.22
N ALA A 70 12.68 5.03 -6.32
CA ALA A 70 13.55 6.03 -5.72
C ALA A 70 14.32 6.76 -6.84
N VAL A 71 14.18 8.08 -6.91
CA VAL A 71 14.98 8.90 -7.82
C VAL A 71 16.44 8.74 -7.39
N THR A 72 17.24 8.15 -8.27
CA THR A 72 18.67 7.86 -8.03
C THR A 72 19.52 9.01 -8.56
#